data_AF-A0A1I4H0B6-F1
#
_entry.id   AF-A0A1I4H0B6-F1
#
_cell.length_a   1.000
_cell.length_b   1.000
_cell.length_c   1.000
_cell.angle_alpha   90.00
_cell.angle_beta   90.00
_cell.angle_gamma   90.00
#
_symmetry.space_group_name_H-M   'P 1'
#
loop_
_entity.id
_entity.type
_entity.pdbx_description
1 polymer ?
#
loop_
_entity_poly.entity_id
_entity_poly.type
_entity_poly.pdbx_seq_one_letter_code
_entity_poly.pdbx_strand_id
1 'polypeptide(L)'
;MITIVKPVNIQQKDEPMNKTFFRKEKQMPLFLVPKVRKRHVPLIYKDHETAWKLFAEGALRNKVFHDDVLNRGSRCLACGQPLNSGKTKYPHIEKHHHCYIRLCVGTILPDNSADIYREAKSREFPHVPDCRQCKETNPDYYEGCIKKIFPVHGKCHGHIHEVEKVLFERLDTMFRNDFAQAASK
;
A
#
# COMPACT_ATOMS: atom_id res chain seq x y z
N MET A 1 -29.70 20.81 -36.40
CA MET A 1 -28.62 21.59 -35.78
C MET A 1 -27.63 20.62 -35.14
N ILE A 2 -26.42 20.50 -35.67
CA ILE A 2 -25.38 19.61 -35.15
C ILE A 2 -24.33 20.51 -34.50
N THR A 3 -24.21 20.43 -33.17
CA THR A 3 -23.26 21.24 -32.41
C THR A 3 -21.90 20.54 -32.43
N ILE A 4 -20.94 21.12 -33.15
CA ILE A 4 -19.54 20.67 -33.17
C ILE A 4 -18.87 21.22 -31.89
N VAL A 5 -18.50 20.33 -30.97
CA VAL A 5 -17.75 20.69 -29.77
C VAL A 5 -16.26 20.65 -30.09
N LYS A 6 -15.57 21.79 -29.98
CA LYS A 6 -14.12 21.88 -30.21
C LYS A 6 -13.34 21.20 -29.07
N PRO A 7 -12.21 20.53 -29.34
CA PRO A 7 -11.39 19.94 -28.29
C PRO A 7 -10.68 21.04 -27.47
N VAL A 8 -10.75 20.91 -26.14
CA VAL A 8 -10.04 21.76 -25.20
C VAL A 8 -8.59 21.28 -25.12
N ASN A 9 -7.67 22.12 -25.58
CA ASN A 9 -6.24 21.92 -25.50
C ASN A 9 -5.75 22.30 -24.09
N ILE A 10 -5.65 21.32 -23.18
CA ILE A 10 -5.04 21.53 -21.86
C ILE A 10 -3.56 21.18 -21.98
N GLN A 11 -2.75 22.17 -22.36
CA GLN A 11 -1.32 22.12 -22.10
C GLN A 11 -1.13 22.30 -20.59
N GLN A 12 -0.96 21.18 -19.87
CA GLN A 12 -0.39 21.21 -18.53
C GLN A 12 1.07 21.70 -18.66
N LYS A 13 1.34 22.90 -18.14
CA LYS A 13 2.70 23.39 -17.95
C LYS A 13 3.33 22.56 -16.85
N ASP A 14 4.32 21.76 -17.21
CA ASP A 14 5.22 21.12 -16.26
C ASP A 14 5.98 22.21 -15.50
N GLU A 15 5.59 22.46 -14.24
CA GLU A 15 6.41 23.26 -13.34
C GLU A 15 7.72 22.52 -13.05
N PRO A 16 8.87 23.19 -13.10
CA PRO A 16 10.16 22.55 -12.84
C PRO A 16 10.22 22.11 -11.38
N MET A 17 10.20 20.78 -11.18
CA MET A 17 10.31 20.11 -9.90
C MET A 17 11.49 20.68 -9.10
N ASN A 18 11.16 21.30 -7.97
CA ASN A 18 12.09 22.08 -7.16
C ASN A 18 13.26 21.20 -6.67
N LYS A 19 14.44 21.37 -7.27
CA LYS A 19 15.67 20.57 -7.03
C LYS A 19 16.23 20.70 -5.59
N THR A 20 15.58 21.48 -4.73
CA THR A 20 16.00 21.69 -3.34
C THR A 20 15.46 20.64 -2.35
N PHE A 21 14.49 19.80 -2.75
CA PHE A 21 13.83 18.83 -1.85
C PHE A 21 14.73 17.70 -1.33
N PHE A 22 15.89 17.44 -1.96
CA PHE A 22 16.83 16.39 -1.51
C PHE A 22 17.84 16.87 -0.46
N ARG A 23 17.71 18.10 0.07
CA ARG A 23 18.60 18.59 1.13
C ARG A 23 18.20 18.06 2.51
N LYS A 24 18.92 17.01 2.92
CA LYS A 24 19.20 16.61 4.33
C LYS A 24 17.99 16.52 5.28
N GLU A 25 17.04 15.62 5.02
CA GLU A 25 16.22 15.03 6.08
C GLU A 25 16.12 13.51 5.86
N LYS A 26 16.29 12.74 6.94
CA LYS A 26 16.39 11.27 7.04
C LYS A 26 16.02 10.49 5.77
N GLN A 27 17.04 9.96 5.10
CA GLN A 27 16.91 9.10 3.92
C GLN A 27 15.93 7.95 4.24
N MET A 28 14.76 7.94 3.56
CA MET A 28 13.77 6.87 3.72
C MET A 28 14.42 5.53 3.39
N PRO A 29 14.32 4.50 4.24
CA PRO A 29 14.90 3.20 3.93
C PRO A 29 14.30 2.66 2.63
N LEU A 30 15.16 2.40 1.63
CA LEU A 30 14.74 1.94 0.32
C LEU A 30 14.01 0.59 0.33
N PHE A 31 14.09 -0.17 1.43
CA PHE A 31 13.33 -1.42 1.63
C PHE A 31 11.88 -1.17 2.09
N LEU A 32 11.45 0.07 2.30
CA LEU A 32 10.05 0.42 2.56
C LEU A 32 9.31 0.79 1.28
N VAL A 33 10.04 1.01 0.19
CA VAL A 33 9.50 1.29 -1.14
C VAL A 33 9.39 -0.03 -1.92
N PRO A 34 8.19 -0.45 -2.37
CA PRO A 34 7.99 -1.67 -3.14
C PRO A 34 8.81 -1.65 -4.44
N LYS A 35 9.89 -2.44 -4.51
CA LYS A 35 10.82 -2.45 -5.66
C LYS A 35 10.36 -3.27 -6.86
N VAL A 36 9.34 -4.11 -6.73
CA VAL A 36 8.91 -5.00 -7.82
C VAL A 36 7.42 -5.35 -7.71
N ARG A 37 6.68 -5.29 -8.82
CA ARG A 37 5.42 -6.02 -9.02
C ARG A 37 5.78 -7.43 -9.49
N LYS A 38 5.63 -8.48 -8.67
CA LYS A 38 5.65 -9.87 -9.16
C LYS A 38 4.41 -10.65 -8.71
N ARG A 39 3.96 -11.51 -9.62
CA ARG A 39 2.71 -12.29 -9.60
C ARG A 39 2.96 -13.70 -9.04
N HIS A 40 1.97 -14.23 -8.30
CA HIS A 40 1.47 -15.62 -8.28
C HIS A 40 1.17 -16.08 -6.84
N VAL A 41 -0.12 -16.19 -6.50
CA VAL A 41 -0.66 -17.01 -5.40
C VAL A 41 -2.12 -17.40 -5.77
N PRO A 42 -2.63 -18.58 -5.38
CA PRO A 42 -3.98 -19.05 -5.74
C PRO A 42 -5.10 -18.05 -5.42
N LEU A 43 -6.11 -18.03 -6.29
CA LEU A 43 -7.19 -17.04 -6.33
C LEU A 43 -8.28 -17.35 -5.29
N ILE A 44 -8.51 -16.46 -4.31
CA ILE A 44 -9.80 -16.42 -3.56
C ILE A 44 -10.91 -15.92 -4.48
N TYR A 45 -10.60 -14.90 -5.30
CA TYR A 45 -11.50 -14.33 -6.30
C TYR A 45 -10.93 -14.57 -7.69
N LYS A 46 -11.80 -14.81 -8.69
CA LYS A 46 -11.37 -15.00 -10.09
C LYS A 46 -10.62 -13.77 -10.64
N ASP A 47 -10.90 -12.59 -10.10
CA ASP A 47 -10.28 -11.34 -10.50
C ASP A 47 -9.20 -10.88 -9.50
N HIS A 48 -8.05 -10.49 -10.05
CA HIS A 48 -6.89 -10.08 -9.27
C HIS A 48 -7.10 -8.76 -8.52
N GLU A 49 -7.95 -7.87 -9.03
CA GLU A 49 -8.20 -6.57 -8.42
C GLU A 49 -8.96 -6.72 -7.09
N THR A 50 -9.98 -7.56 -7.04
CA THR A 50 -10.74 -7.85 -5.82
C THR A 50 -9.88 -8.57 -4.79
N ALA A 51 -9.09 -9.56 -5.20
CA ALA A 51 -8.14 -10.21 -4.29
C ALA A 51 -7.10 -9.23 -3.75
N TRP A 52 -6.66 -8.28 -4.57
CA TRP A 52 -5.77 -7.21 -4.14
C TRP A 52 -6.46 -6.27 -3.14
N LYS A 53 -7.70 -5.83 -3.41
CA LYS A 53 -8.48 -4.97 -2.49
C LYS A 53 -8.76 -5.67 -1.16
N LEU A 54 -9.06 -6.97 -1.18
CA LEU A 54 -9.21 -7.78 0.03
C LEU A 54 -7.94 -7.74 0.88
N PHE A 55 -6.76 -7.79 0.26
CA PHE A 55 -5.49 -7.68 0.98
C PHE A 55 -5.17 -6.25 1.42
N ALA A 56 -5.14 -5.31 0.47
CA ALA A 56 -4.70 -3.94 0.68
C ALA A 56 -5.63 -3.13 1.61
N GLU A 57 -6.92 -3.46 1.62
CA GLU A 57 -7.94 -2.71 2.37
C GLU A 57 -8.64 -3.60 3.41
N GLY A 58 -9.06 -4.81 3.01
CA GLY A 58 -9.79 -5.74 3.87
C GLY A 58 -8.95 -6.26 5.04
N ALA A 59 -7.76 -6.81 4.78
CA ALA A 59 -6.90 -7.38 5.81
C ALA A 59 -6.48 -6.35 6.86
N LEU A 60 -6.35 -5.08 6.46
CA LEU A 60 -6.04 -3.98 7.38
C LEU A 60 -7.12 -3.77 8.44
N ARG A 61 -8.36 -4.24 8.21
CA ARG A 61 -9.52 -4.18 9.11
C ARG A 61 -9.76 -5.47 9.92
N ASN A 62 -8.95 -6.51 9.69
CA ASN A 62 -8.97 -7.71 10.53
C ASN A 62 -8.21 -7.45 11.85
N LYS A 63 -8.81 -7.80 12.98
CA LYS A 63 -8.29 -7.58 14.34
C LYS A 63 -7.01 -8.36 14.60
N VAL A 64 -6.97 -9.65 14.27
CA VAL A 64 -5.79 -10.50 14.45
C VAL A 64 -4.61 -9.95 13.66
N PHE A 65 -4.84 -9.60 12.40
CA PHE A 65 -3.81 -8.96 11.57
C PHE A 65 -3.38 -7.60 12.11
N HIS A 66 -4.33 -6.79 12.60
CA HIS A 66 -4.02 -5.49 13.17
C HIS A 66 -3.12 -5.59 14.40
N ASP A 67 -3.52 -6.43 15.35
CA ASP A 67 -2.84 -6.62 16.62
C ASP A 67 -1.44 -7.21 16.37
N ASP A 68 -1.34 -8.25 15.52
CA ASP A 68 -0.06 -8.85 15.16
C ASP A 68 0.89 -7.85 14.49
N VAL A 69 0.41 -6.99 13.58
CA VAL A 69 1.26 -5.97 12.94
C VAL A 69 1.74 -4.92 13.95
N LEU A 70 0.88 -4.47 14.87
CA LEU A 70 1.27 -3.49 15.89
C LEU A 70 2.22 -4.07 16.93
N ASN A 71 2.09 -5.36 17.27
CA ASN A 71 2.92 -6.04 18.26
C ASN A 71 4.35 -6.33 17.76
N ARG A 72 4.63 -6.17 16.45
CA ARG A 72 5.97 -6.42 15.88
C ARG A 72 7.04 -5.42 16.30
N GLY A 73 6.66 -4.28 16.86
CA GLY A 73 7.65 -3.34 17.37
C GLY A 73 7.04 -2.03 17.85
N SER A 74 7.75 -1.35 18.74
CA SER A 74 7.31 -0.11 19.37
C SER A 74 7.77 1.15 18.63
N ARG A 75 8.43 1.03 17.47
CA ARG A 75 9.04 2.16 16.74
C ARG A 75 8.58 2.20 15.29
N CYS A 76 8.33 3.42 14.80
CA CYS A 76 8.07 3.69 13.40
C CYS A 76 9.33 3.45 12.58
N LEU A 77 9.30 2.48 11.66
CA LEU A 77 10.47 2.12 10.84
C LEU A 77 10.93 3.21 9.88
N ALA A 78 10.05 4.15 9.53
CA ALA A 78 10.37 5.25 8.63
C ALA A 78 11.19 6.36 9.31
N CYS A 79 10.82 6.76 10.53
CA CYS A 79 11.47 7.89 11.23
C CYS A 79 12.32 7.49 12.44
N GLY A 80 12.22 6.22 12.84
CA GLY A 80 12.87 5.63 14.01
C GLY A 80 12.27 6.07 15.35
N GLN A 81 11.23 6.89 15.40
CA GLN A 81 10.61 7.35 16.66
C GLN A 81 9.62 6.32 17.23
N PRO A 82 9.36 6.30 18.55
CA PRO A 82 8.34 5.43 19.13
C PRO A 82 6.97 5.62 18.48
N LEU A 83 6.22 4.54 18.24
CA LEU A 83 4.88 4.62 17.63
C LEU A 83 3.89 5.38 18.52
N ASN A 84 4.16 5.48 19.81
CA ASN A 84 3.38 6.21 20.80
C ASN A 84 3.86 7.66 21.04
N SER A 85 4.86 8.17 20.30
CA SER A 85 5.46 9.50 20.56
C SER A 85 4.73 10.67 19.87
N GLY A 86 3.44 10.55 19.57
CA GLY A 86 2.64 11.67 19.05
C GLY A 86 2.37 12.71 20.13
N LYS A 87 2.34 14.01 19.76
CA LYS A 87 1.83 15.08 20.64
C LYS A 87 0.33 14.92 20.97
N THR A 88 -0.37 14.00 20.31
CA THR A 88 -1.76 13.64 20.55
C THR A 88 -1.82 12.34 21.35
N LYS A 89 -2.83 12.22 22.24
CA LYS A 89 -3.13 11.03 23.06
C LYS A 89 -3.21 9.72 22.25
N TYR A 90 -3.37 9.81 20.93
CA TYR A 90 -3.26 8.71 19.96
C TYR A 90 -2.59 9.21 18.68
N PRO A 91 -1.31 8.90 18.40
CA PRO A 91 -0.74 9.12 17.07
C PRO A 91 -1.46 8.23 16.06
N HIS A 92 -1.85 8.79 14.91
CA HIS A 92 -2.43 8.01 13.81
C HIS A 92 -1.36 7.06 13.25
N ILE A 93 -1.54 5.75 13.47
CA ILE A 93 -0.64 4.70 12.99
C ILE A 93 -1.26 4.00 11.79
N GLU A 94 -0.52 4.03 10.70
CA GLU A 94 -0.84 3.38 9.44
C GLU A 94 -0.09 2.08 9.30
N LYS A 95 -0.66 1.14 8.55
CA LYS A 95 -0.03 -0.14 8.21
C LYS A 95 0.44 -0.08 6.76
N HIS A 96 1.70 0.28 6.57
CA HIS A 96 2.29 0.39 5.23
C HIS A 96 2.53 -0.98 4.63
N HIS A 97 2.02 -1.21 3.42
CA HIS A 97 2.30 -2.40 2.65
C HIS A 97 3.61 -2.21 1.87
N HIS A 98 4.69 -2.88 2.28
CA HIS A 98 5.91 -2.90 1.47
C HIS A 98 5.80 -3.82 0.25
N CYS A 99 4.82 -4.73 0.25
CA CYS A 99 4.69 -5.71 -0.81
C CYS A 99 3.23 -6.04 -1.05
N TYR A 100 2.76 -5.79 -2.27
CA TYR A 100 1.42 -6.16 -2.73
C TYR A 100 1.39 -7.51 -3.49
N ILE A 101 2.47 -8.31 -3.35
CA ILE A 101 2.64 -9.58 -4.08
C ILE A 101 1.83 -10.73 -3.43
N ARG A 102 1.60 -10.67 -2.12
CA ARG A 102 0.88 -11.70 -1.37
C ARG A 102 -0.58 -11.33 -1.29
N LEU A 103 -1.44 -12.05 -2.01
CA LEU A 103 -2.89 -11.93 -1.88
C LEU A 103 -3.35 -12.66 -0.62
N CYS A 104 -4.50 -12.28 -0.07
CA CYS A 104 -5.09 -13.05 1.03
C CYS A 104 -5.46 -14.47 0.57
N VAL A 105 -5.38 -15.44 1.48
CA VAL A 105 -5.80 -16.84 1.26
C VAL A 105 -6.84 -17.33 2.29
N GLY A 106 -7.13 -16.52 3.32
CA GLY A 106 -8.18 -16.82 4.31
C GLY A 106 -9.57 -16.60 3.71
N THR A 107 -10.56 -17.34 4.22
CA THR A 107 -11.97 -17.18 3.80
C THR A 107 -12.49 -15.78 4.12
N ILE A 108 -13.62 -15.39 3.54
CA ILE A 108 -14.25 -14.10 3.88
C ILE A 108 -14.96 -14.24 5.23
N LEU A 109 -14.71 -13.30 6.14
CA LEU A 109 -15.42 -13.23 7.40
C LEU A 109 -16.89 -12.83 7.18
N PRO A 110 -17.83 -13.38 7.99
CA PRO A 110 -19.17 -12.82 8.10
C PRO A 110 -19.12 -11.36 8.56
N ASP A 111 -20.05 -10.53 8.08
CA ASP A 111 -20.07 -9.08 8.36
C ASP A 111 -20.18 -8.74 9.86
N ASN A 112 -20.74 -9.65 10.67
CA ASN A 112 -20.88 -9.50 12.12
C ASN A 112 -19.74 -10.16 12.93
N SER A 113 -18.64 -10.57 12.28
CA SER A 113 -17.52 -11.23 12.96
C SER A 113 -16.83 -10.31 13.97
N ALA A 114 -16.54 -10.84 15.16
CA ALA A 114 -15.78 -10.15 16.20
C ALA A 114 -14.32 -9.84 15.79
N ASP A 115 -13.81 -10.51 14.75
CA ASP A 115 -12.48 -10.25 14.19
C ASP A 115 -12.46 -9.06 13.22
N ILE A 116 -13.59 -8.38 12.98
CA ILE A 116 -13.65 -7.09 12.27
C ILE A 116 -13.58 -5.96 13.30
N TYR A 117 -12.45 -5.26 13.41
CA TYR A 117 -12.27 -4.25 14.47
C TYR A 117 -12.78 -2.85 14.09
N ARG A 118 -13.02 -2.61 12.80
CA ARG A 118 -13.65 -1.38 12.31
C ARG A 118 -14.42 -1.63 11.01
N GLU A 119 -15.46 -0.84 10.82
CA GLU A 119 -16.23 -0.81 9.58
C GLU A 119 -15.40 -0.26 8.41
N ALA A 120 -15.81 -0.63 7.19
CA ALA A 120 -15.31 -0.04 5.96
C ALA A 120 -15.82 1.40 5.82
N LYS A 121 -14.96 2.33 5.41
CA LYS A 121 -15.36 3.69 5.05
C LYS A 121 -16.00 3.71 3.66
N SER A 122 -16.66 4.82 3.32
CA SER A 122 -17.16 5.05 1.96
C SER A 122 -16.02 4.88 0.93
N ARG A 123 -16.23 3.98 -0.03
CA ARG A 123 -15.29 3.54 -1.09
C ARG A 123 -14.18 2.57 -0.67
N GLU A 124 -14.09 2.16 0.59
CA GLU A 124 -13.24 1.02 0.97
C GLU A 124 -13.92 -0.30 0.56
N PHE A 125 -13.11 -1.30 0.24
CA PHE A 125 -13.57 -2.64 -0.07
C PHE A 125 -14.29 -3.26 1.14
N PRO A 126 -15.50 -3.82 0.97
CA PRO A 126 -16.37 -4.17 2.09
C PRO A 126 -15.92 -5.42 2.85
N HIS A 127 -15.33 -6.41 2.16
CA HIS A 127 -15.02 -7.71 2.76
C HIS A 127 -13.70 -7.73 3.53
N VAL A 128 -13.64 -8.57 4.56
CA VAL A 128 -12.47 -8.79 5.42
C VAL A 128 -12.07 -10.27 5.34
N PRO A 129 -10.79 -10.60 5.13
CA PRO A 129 -10.32 -11.97 5.14
C PRO A 129 -10.19 -12.49 6.58
N ASP A 130 -10.37 -13.79 6.76
CA ASP A 130 -10.15 -14.50 8.01
C ASP A 130 -8.65 -14.74 8.23
N CYS A 131 -8.01 -13.74 8.84
CA CYS A 131 -6.60 -13.84 9.17
C CYS A 131 -6.31 -14.82 10.32
N ARG A 132 -7.30 -15.12 11.18
CA ARG A 132 -7.15 -16.10 12.27
C ARG A 132 -7.01 -17.49 11.67
N GLN A 133 -7.97 -17.86 10.83
CA GLN A 133 -7.95 -19.11 10.08
C GLN A 133 -6.67 -19.23 9.25
N CYS A 134 -6.27 -18.17 8.54
CA CYS A 134 -5.02 -18.16 7.76
C CYS A 134 -3.78 -18.40 8.64
N LYS A 135 -3.69 -17.77 9.82
CA LYS A 135 -2.58 -17.95 10.77
C LYS A 135 -2.49 -19.39 11.28
N GLU A 136 -3.62 -20.03 11.52
CA GLU A 136 -3.70 -21.41 12.03
C GLU A 136 -3.42 -22.45 10.94
N THR A 137 -4.00 -22.27 9.76
CA THR A 137 -3.95 -23.27 8.66
C THR A 137 -2.77 -23.08 7.72
N ASN A 138 -2.21 -21.86 7.64
CA ASN A 138 -1.13 -21.49 6.74
C ASN A 138 -0.08 -20.59 7.44
N PRO A 139 0.54 -21.02 8.55
CA PRO A 139 1.38 -20.17 9.40
C PRO A 139 2.55 -19.52 8.67
N ASP A 140 3.28 -20.26 7.84
CA ASP A 140 4.42 -19.73 7.06
C ASP A 140 3.97 -18.67 6.04
N TYR A 141 2.78 -18.86 5.45
CA TYR A 141 2.21 -17.89 4.52
C TYR A 141 1.83 -16.61 5.26
N TYR A 142 1.16 -16.76 6.39
CA TYR A 142 0.75 -15.68 7.27
C TYR A 142 1.95 -14.88 7.79
N GLU A 143 2.99 -15.55 8.29
CA GLU A 143 4.23 -14.91 8.72
C GLU A 143 4.88 -14.13 7.56
N GLY A 144 4.92 -14.78 6.38
CA GLY A 144 5.41 -14.16 5.16
C GLY A 144 4.62 -12.94 4.70
N CYS A 145 3.33 -12.89 5.04
CA CYS A 145 2.43 -11.76 4.81
C CYS A 145 2.72 -10.63 5.80
N ILE A 146 2.57 -10.87 7.11
CA ILE A 146 2.71 -9.82 8.14
C ILE A 146 4.11 -9.21 8.15
N LYS A 147 5.18 -9.97 7.81
CA LYS A 147 6.55 -9.45 7.80
C LYS A 147 6.79 -8.33 6.78
N LYS A 148 5.90 -8.19 5.80
CA LYS A 148 5.95 -7.17 4.74
C LYS A 148 5.04 -5.97 5.02
N ILE A 149 4.44 -5.91 6.21
CA ILE A 149 3.54 -4.84 6.63
C ILE A 149 4.17 -4.12 7.81
N PHE A 150 4.25 -2.80 7.75
CA PHE A 150 5.00 -2.04 8.73
C PHE A 150 4.12 -0.98 9.39
N PRO A 151 4.05 -0.95 10.74
CA PRO A 151 3.41 0.16 11.42
C PRO A 151 4.27 1.42 11.27
N VAL A 152 3.67 2.49 10.78
CA VAL A 152 4.33 3.79 10.57
C VAL A 152 3.40 4.91 11.00
N HIS A 153 3.97 6.05 11.40
CA HIS A 153 3.18 7.26 11.63
C HIS A 153 2.48 7.70 10.35
N GLY A 154 1.27 8.25 10.44
CA GLY A 154 0.52 8.75 9.27
C GLY A 154 1.32 9.74 8.42
N LYS A 155 2.06 10.66 9.04
CA LYS A 155 2.96 11.58 8.31
C LYS A 155 4.07 10.82 7.56
N CYS A 156 4.63 9.78 8.17
CA CYS A 156 5.65 8.96 7.53
C CYS A 156 5.07 8.13 6.39
N HIS A 157 3.86 7.60 6.55
CA HIS A 157 3.13 6.89 5.51
C HIS A 157 2.93 7.76 4.26
N GLY A 158 2.45 9.00 4.44
CA GLY A 158 2.33 9.96 3.35
C GLY A 158 3.66 10.21 2.63
N HIS A 159 4.73 10.42 3.39
CA HIS A 159 6.06 10.62 2.81
C HIS A 159 6.60 9.39 2.05
N ILE A 160 6.29 8.17 2.50
CA ILE A 160 6.63 6.95 1.76
C ILE A 160 5.93 6.95 0.40
N HIS A 161 4.62 7.23 0.36
CA HIS A 161 3.84 7.27 -0.89
C HIS A 161 4.32 8.35 -1.87
N GLU A 162 4.77 9.50 -1.37
CA GLU A 162 5.40 10.54 -2.21
C GLU A 162 6.68 10.02 -2.89
N VAL A 163 7.54 9.33 -2.13
CA VAL A 163 8.77 8.74 -2.67
C VAL A 163 8.46 7.61 -3.66
N GLU A 164 7.47 6.77 -3.35
CA GLU A 164 6.98 5.72 -4.26
C GLU A 164 6.52 6.32 -5.59
N LYS A 165 5.70 7.38 -5.55
CA LYS A 165 5.20 8.06 -6.76
C LYS A 165 6.36 8.54 -7.65
N VAL A 166 7.33 9.24 -7.08
CA VAL A 166 8.50 9.74 -7.82
C VAL A 166 9.30 8.60 -8.46
N LEU A 167 9.46 7.48 -7.76
CA LEU A 167 10.17 6.32 -8.28
C LEU A 167 9.39 5.63 -9.41
N PHE A 168 8.07 5.49 -9.29
CA PHE A 168 7.23 4.93 -10.35
C PHE A 168 7.18 5.81 -11.60
N GLU A 169 7.09 7.14 -11.45
CA GLU A 169 7.13 8.07 -12.59
C GLU A 169 8.47 7.97 -13.35
N ARG A 170 9.59 7.84 -12.64
CA ARG A 170 10.90 7.63 -13.26
C ARG A 170 10.99 6.29 -13.99
N LEU A 171 10.49 5.21 -13.39
CA LEU A 171 10.46 3.89 -14.02
C LEU A 171 9.60 3.88 -15.28
N ASP A 172 8.43 4.51 -15.23
CA ASP A 172 7.53 4.65 -16.38
C ASP A 172 8.22 5.42 -17.52
N THR A 173 8.90 6.53 -17.21
CA THR A 173 9.69 7.28 -18.20
C THR A 173 10.79 6.43 -18.83
N MET A 174 11.53 5.67 -18.02
CA MET A 174 12.58 4.76 -18.52
C MET A 174 11.99 3.69 -19.44
N PHE A 175 10.91 3.01 -19.03
CA PHE A 175 10.28 1.98 -19.86
C PHE A 175 9.71 2.53 -21.17
N ARG A 176 9.11 3.73 -21.16
CA ARG A 176 8.66 4.40 -22.39
C ARG A 176 9.82 4.68 -23.33
N ASN A 177 10.93 5.19 -22.82
CA ASN A 177 12.13 5.48 -23.61
C ASN A 177 12.73 4.20 -24.21
N ASP A 178 12.87 3.14 -23.42
CA ASP A 178 13.37 1.84 -23.89
C ASP A 178 12.47 1.25 -24.98
N PHE A 179 11.14 1.33 -24.81
CA PHE A 179 10.18 0.84 -25.79
C PHE A 179 10.23 1.65 -27.11
N ALA A 180 10.29 2.99 -27.01
CA ALA A 180 10.40 3.87 -28.18
C ALA A 180 11.70 3.63 -28.95
N GLN A 181 12.81 3.38 -28.25
CA GLN A 181 14.10 3.03 -28.85
C GLN A 181 14.10 1.63 -29.50
N ALA A 182 13.38 0.67 -28.91
CA ALA A 182 13.24 -0.68 -29.48
C ALA A 182 12.36 -0.69 -30.74
N ALA A 183 11.33 0.16 -30.83
CA ALA A 183 10.45 0.29 -31.99
C ALA A 183 11.08 1.08 -33.16
N SER A 184 12.22 1.74 -32.93
CA SER A 184 12.95 2.52 -33.93
C SER A 184 14.13 1.76 -34.57
N LYS A 185 14.21 0.44 -34.33
CA LYS A 185 15.19 -0.49 -34.94
C LYS A 185 14.46 -1.50 -35.81
#